data_AF-A0A497NE51-F1
#
_entry.id   AF-A0A497NE51-F1
#
_cell.length_a   1.000
_cell.length_b   1.000
_cell.length_c   1.000
_cell.angle_alpha   90.00
_cell.angle_beta   90.00
_cell.angle_gamma   90.00
#
_symmetry.space_group_name_H-M   'P 1'
#
loop_
_entity.id
_entity.type
_entity.pdbx_description
1 polymer ?
#
loop_
_entity_poly.entity_id
_entity_poly.type
_entity_poly.pdbx_seq_one_letter_code
_entity_poly.pdbx_strand_id
1 'polypeptide(L)'
;MTMETQILSKIVFDDVLFGTIFQKNKISEKPLPRIEFEWNSDGTIRAVHRFLTCPICGSEFKPSRKGHRFCSRRCQQRACYLKRKPKLPIILLCPGCGMGFKPMHRRQKYCSPKCSWHYWYITNKDRKLKNNKNWRARNPAKVYEYNHRRYLRLKKTRMVSNKPWEPGTGLNLNIVEINGQKRVVEAVRLERRIQRWKSYPFRRHKERVNL
;
A
#
# COMPACT_ATOMS: atom_id res chain seq x y z
N MET A 1 -43.28 9.63 39.04
CA MET A 1 -42.22 8.89 39.75
C MET A 1 -41.06 8.71 38.78
N THR A 2 -40.18 9.71 38.73
CA THR A 2 -39.05 9.81 37.81
C THR A 2 -37.79 9.34 38.54
N MET A 3 -37.25 8.19 38.15
CA MET A 3 -35.99 7.68 38.67
C MET A 3 -34.86 8.13 37.76
N GLU A 4 -34.25 9.26 38.13
CA GLU A 4 -32.90 9.62 37.75
C GLU A 4 -31.93 8.63 38.42
N THR A 5 -31.02 8.03 37.65
CA THR A 5 -29.77 7.50 38.21
C THR A 5 -28.61 7.91 37.32
N GLN A 6 -27.99 9.00 37.75
CA GLN A 6 -26.67 9.46 37.37
C GLN A 6 -25.65 8.37 37.71
N ILE A 7 -24.89 7.88 36.73
CA ILE A 7 -23.64 7.14 36.98
C ILE A 7 -22.51 8.04 36.47
N LEU A 8 -22.12 8.95 37.35
CA LEU A 8 -20.84 9.66 37.32
C LEU A 8 -19.81 8.79 38.06
N SER A 9 -19.16 7.85 37.36
CA SER A 9 -17.92 7.28 37.85
C SER A 9 -16.76 8.18 37.40
N LYS A 10 -16.35 9.02 38.35
CA LYS A 10 -15.08 9.75 38.39
C LYS A 10 -13.94 8.84 37.94
N ILE A 11 -13.40 9.09 36.75
CA ILE A 11 -12.05 8.66 36.42
C ILE A 11 -11.15 9.85 36.75
N VAL A 12 -10.71 9.87 38.00
CA VAL A 12 -9.52 10.60 38.42
C VAL A 12 -8.36 9.80 37.83
N PHE A 13 -7.78 10.27 36.73
CA PHE A 13 -6.43 9.84 36.35
C PHE A 13 -5.48 10.84 37.00
N ASP A 14 -4.76 10.30 37.97
CA ASP A 14 -3.70 10.92 38.70
C ASP A 14 -2.74 11.70 37.80
N ASP A 15 -2.33 12.84 38.34
CA ASP A 15 -1.18 13.66 38.01
C ASP A 15 -0.04 12.88 37.33
N VAL A 16 -0.10 12.81 36.00
CA VAL A 16 1.08 12.54 35.19
C VAL A 16 1.90 13.82 35.22
N LEU A 17 2.77 13.89 36.23
CA LEU A 17 3.99 14.69 36.26
C LEU A 17 4.57 14.75 34.84
N PHE A 18 4.33 15.88 34.15
CA PHE A 18 5.05 16.27 32.95
C PHE A 18 6.47 16.63 33.37
N GLY A 19 7.24 15.59 33.73
CA GLY A 19 8.69 15.60 33.70
C GLY A 19 9.08 15.84 32.26
N THR A 20 9.17 17.11 31.89
CA THR A 20 9.87 17.53 30.68
C THR A 20 11.31 17.11 30.89
N ILE A 21 11.65 15.91 30.41
CA ILE A 21 13.02 15.49 30.18
C ILE A 21 13.50 16.43 29.09
N PHE A 22 13.96 17.61 29.51
CA PHE A 22 14.72 18.54 28.70
C PHE A 22 16.03 17.82 28.45
N GLN A 23 16.01 16.94 27.45
CA GLN A 23 17.22 16.37 26.88
C GLN A 23 18.04 17.58 26.49
N LYS A 24 19.07 17.88 27.29
CA LYS A 24 20.14 18.78 26.93
C LYS A 24 20.68 18.22 25.64
N ASN A 25 20.14 18.69 24.52
CA ASN A 25 20.72 18.54 23.21
C ASN A 25 22.13 19.09 23.43
N LYS A 26 23.10 18.19 23.56
CA LYS A 26 24.52 18.51 23.40
C LYS A 26 24.58 19.16 22.03
N ILE A 27 24.44 20.48 22.01
CA ILE A 27 24.89 21.32 20.91
C ILE A 27 26.37 20.98 20.90
N SER A 28 26.76 20.06 20.01
CA SER A 28 28.16 19.81 19.73
C SER A 28 28.67 21.18 19.33
N GLU A 29 29.37 21.86 20.23
CA GLU A 29 30.08 23.09 19.93
C GLU A 29 31.04 22.72 18.82
N LYS A 30 30.60 22.94 17.57
CA LYS A 30 31.46 22.73 16.42
C LYS A 30 32.53 23.79 16.60
N PRO A 31 33.80 23.41 16.75
CA PRO A 31 34.85 24.39 16.92
C PRO A 31 34.72 25.38 15.77
N LEU A 32 34.45 26.63 16.13
CA LEU A 32 34.47 27.69 15.14
C LEU A 32 35.87 27.68 14.53
N PRO A 33 35.99 27.91 13.21
CA PRO A 33 37.30 28.09 12.63
C PRO A 33 37.93 29.26 13.38
N ARG A 34 38.95 28.98 14.19
CA ARG A 34 39.86 30.00 14.71
C ARG A 34 40.26 30.83 13.47
N ILE A 35 40.40 32.16 13.55
CA ILE A 35 40.96 33.02 12.48
C ILE A 35 42.30 33.56 13.04
N GLU A 36 43.41 33.36 12.32
CA GLU A 36 44.79 33.67 12.69
C GLU A 36 45.16 34.70 11.65
N PHE A 37 45.56 35.84 12.16
CA PHE A 37 45.95 36.99 11.38
C PHE A 37 47.46 37.08 11.52
N GLU A 38 48.16 37.02 10.40
CA GLU A 38 49.59 37.30 10.38
C GLU A 38 49.80 38.75 9.94
N TRP A 39 50.66 39.44 10.68
CA TRP A 39 51.13 40.78 10.37
C TRP A 39 52.27 40.68 9.37
N ASN A 40 52.11 41.32 8.20
CA ASN A 40 53.20 41.46 7.25
C ASN A 40 54.12 42.61 7.67
N SER A 41 55.37 42.58 7.20
CA SER A 41 56.37 43.64 7.44
C SER A 41 55.98 45.00 6.85
N ASP A 42 55.02 45.04 5.92
CA ASP A 42 54.46 46.26 5.32
C ASP A 42 53.28 46.85 6.14
N GLY A 43 52.96 46.26 7.29
CA GLY A 43 51.85 46.69 8.15
C GLY A 43 50.46 46.20 7.70
N THR A 44 50.37 45.40 6.63
CA THR A 44 49.10 44.81 6.19
C THR A 44 48.80 43.50 6.91
N ILE A 45 47.51 43.24 7.19
CA ILE A 45 47.06 41.97 7.75
C ILE A 45 46.67 41.03 6.60
N ARG A 46 47.35 39.89 6.48
CA ARG A 46 46.93 38.83 5.55
C ARG A 46 46.21 37.73 6.33
N ALA A 47 45.05 37.34 5.82
CA ALA A 47 44.37 36.15 6.29
C ALA A 47 45.13 34.92 5.79
N VAL A 48 45.85 34.24 6.69
CA VAL A 48 46.44 32.95 6.36
C VAL A 48 45.30 31.96 6.22
N HIS A 49 45.18 31.38 5.03
CA HIS A 49 44.18 30.35 4.80
C HIS A 49 44.46 29.18 5.74
N ARG A 50 43.66 29.04 6.79
CA ARG A 50 43.71 27.83 7.60
C ARG A 50 43.28 26.63 6.79
N PHE A 51 44.02 25.55 6.97
CA PHE A 51 43.59 24.23 6.57
C PHE A 51 42.29 23.89 7.34
N LEU A 52 41.29 23.38 6.61
CA LEU A 52 40.08 22.81 7.21
C LEU A 52 40.12 21.29 7.12
N THR A 53 39.60 20.62 8.14
CA THR A 53 39.38 19.18 8.12
C THR A 53 38.08 18.85 7.39
N CYS A 54 38.14 18.01 6.36
CA CYS A 54 36.95 17.59 5.61
C CYS A 54 36.07 16.66 6.47
N PRO A 55 34.79 16.98 6.73
CA PRO A 55 33.92 16.18 7.61
C PRO A 55 33.51 14.82 7.03
N ILE A 56 33.93 14.50 5.79
CA ILE A 56 33.56 13.25 5.10
C ILE A 56 34.73 12.26 5.04
N CYS A 57 35.95 12.74 4.81
CA CYS A 57 37.13 11.89 4.70
C CYS A 57 38.19 12.17 5.77
N GLY A 58 38.05 13.24 6.56
CA GLY A 58 39.01 13.61 7.60
C GLY A 58 40.26 14.36 7.09
N SER A 59 40.48 14.44 5.78
CA SER A 59 41.68 15.09 5.22
C SER A 59 41.67 16.60 5.40
N GLU A 60 42.83 17.18 5.70
CA GLU A 60 43.06 18.62 5.73
C GLU A 60 43.15 19.20 4.32
N PHE A 61 42.57 20.39 4.09
CA PHE A 61 42.61 21.05 2.78
C PHE A 61 42.54 22.58 2.91
N LYS A 62 43.11 23.29 1.93
CA LYS A 62 43.05 24.76 1.85
C LYS A 62 41.76 25.22 1.14
N PRO A 63 40.85 25.97 1.79
CA PRO A 63 39.61 26.40 1.17
C PRO A 63 39.86 27.49 0.11
N SER A 64 39.46 27.24 -1.13
CA SER A 64 39.52 28.23 -2.21
C SER A 64 38.55 29.42 -2.05
N ARG A 65 37.44 29.26 -1.31
CA ARG A 65 36.43 30.32 -1.11
C ARG A 65 35.78 30.26 0.27
N LYS A 66 35.22 31.39 0.72
CA LYS A 66 34.44 31.47 1.97
C LYS A 66 33.29 30.44 1.93
N GLY A 67 33.19 29.60 2.95
CA GLY A 67 32.17 28.56 3.05
C GLY A 67 32.50 27.24 2.33
N HIS A 68 33.71 27.06 1.79
CA HIS A 68 34.15 25.76 1.26
C HIS A 68 34.37 24.76 2.41
N ARG A 69 33.54 23.71 2.49
CA ARG A 69 33.51 22.76 3.63
C ARG A 69 34.11 21.39 3.35
N PHE A 70 34.39 21.06 2.10
CA PHE A 70 34.82 19.72 1.70
C PHE A 70 36.09 19.82 0.87
N CYS A 71 37.00 18.86 1.03
CA CYS A 71 38.26 18.85 0.28
C CYS A 71 38.09 18.64 -1.22
N SER A 72 37.00 17.99 -1.65
CA SER A 72 36.75 17.65 -3.05
C SER A 72 35.27 17.61 -3.40
N ARG A 73 34.97 17.69 -4.70
CA ARG A 73 33.61 17.50 -5.25
C ARG A 73 33.02 16.14 -4.87
N ARG A 74 33.85 15.10 -4.80
CA ARG A 74 33.43 13.74 -4.38
C ARG A 74 32.96 13.73 -2.91
N CYS A 75 33.69 14.39 -2.01
CA CYS A 75 33.29 14.51 -0.61
C CYS A 75 32.02 15.33 -0.45
N GLN A 76 31.87 16.43 -1.20
CA GLN A 76 30.65 17.22 -1.22
C GLN A 76 29.44 16.40 -1.67
N GLN A 77 29.56 15.64 -2.76
CA GLN A 77 28.50 14.77 -3.26
C GLN A 77 28.14 13.68 -2.24
N ARG A 78 29.13 13.07 -1.58
CA ARG A 78 28.92 12.09 -0.51
C ARG A 78 28.19 12.71 0.69
N ALA A 79 28.54 13.93 1.09
CA ALA A 79 27.80 14.65 2.13
C ALA A 79 26.34 14.92 1.74
N CYS A 80 26.10 15.35 0.50
CA CYS A 80 24.75 15.54 -0.03
C CYS A 80 23.97 14.23 -0.07
N TYR A 81 24.61 13.12 -0.44
CA TYR A 81 24.01 11.79 -0.42
C TYR A 81 23.65 11.37 1.00
N LEU A 82 24.56 11.49 1.98
CA LEU A 82 24.29 11.15 3.39
C LEU A 82 23.16 11.99 3.98
N LYS A 83 23.07 13.29 3.64
CA LYS A 83 21.94 14.15 4.06
C LYS A 83 20.61 13.73 3.42
N ARG A 84 20.63 13.25 2.18
CA ARG A 84 19.44 12.81 1.45
C ARG A 84 19.06 11.36 1.73
N LYS A 85 20.00 10.55 2.25
CA LYS A 85 19.78 9.14 2.56
C LYS A 85 18.69 9.07 3.63
N PRO A 86 17.53 8.47 3.32
CA PRO A 86 16.48 8.34 4.31
C PRO A 86 17.02 7.50 5.47
N LYS A 87 16.85 7.97 6.70
CA LYS A 87 17.04 7.14 7.90
C LYS A 87 15.94 6.06 7.84
N LEU A 88 16.24 4.85 7.36
CA LEU A 88 15.29 3.74 7.24
C LEU A 88 15.54 2.68 8.34
N PRO A 89 14.52 1.92 8.80
CA PRO A 89 13.12 1.95 8.40
C PRO A 89 12.15 2.09 9.59
N ILE A 90 11.39 3.18 9.62
CA ILE A 90 10.11 3.17 10.33
C ILE A 90 9.26 2.10 9.64
N ILE A 91 8.83 1.08 10.39
CA ILE A 91 7.83 0.12 9.89
C ILE A 91 6.57 0.93 9.64
N LEU A 92 6.13 0.99 8.38
CA LEU A 92 4.90 1.70 7.99
C LEU A 92 3.74 0.70 7.91
N LEU A 93 2.56 1.11 8.35
CA LEU A 93 1.33 0.35 8.12
C LEU A 93 0.83 0.60 6.70
N CYS A 94 0.55 -0.45 5.94
CA CYS A 94 0.04 -0.31 4.58
C CYS A 94 -1.45 0.10 4.61
N PRO A 95 -1.85 1.23 3.99
CA PRO A 95 -3.26 1.62 3.95
C PRO A 95 -4.18 0.65 3.19
N GLY A 96 -3.62 -0.21 2.32
CA GLY A 96 -4.41 -1.15 1.53
C GLY A 96 -4.72 -2.48 2.23
N CYS A 97 -3.87 -2.94 3.16
CA CYS A 97 -4.05 -4.23 3.84
C CYS A 97 -3.82 -4.20 5.36
N GLY A 98 -3.40 -3.06 5.92
CA GLY A 98 -3.08 -2.89 7.34
C GLY A 98 -1.73 -3.46 7.78
N MET A 99 -1.07 -4.31 6.99
CA MET A 99 0.18 -4.95 7.39
C MET A 99 1.35 -3.96 7.48
N GLY A 100 2.19 -4.13 8.51
CA GLY A 100 3.46 -3.44 8.64
C GLY A 100 4.46 -3.85 7.55
N PHE A 101 5.17 -2.89 6.96
CA PHE A 101 6.20 -3.16 5.95
C PHE A 101 7.37 -2.17 6.04
N LYS A 102 8.55 -2.61 5.57
CA LYS A 102 9.74 -1.77 5.45
C LYS A 102 9.77 -1.14 4.04
N PRO A 103 9.61 0.19 3.88
CA PRO A 103 9.60 0.81 2.56
C PRO A 103 10.99 0.76 1.91
N MET A 104 11.05 0.43 0.61
CA MET A 104 12.27 0.43 -0.20
C MET A 104 12.71 1.85 -0.56
N HIS A 105 11.75 2.78 -0.71
CA HIS A 105 12.03 4.18 -1.01
C HIS A 105 11.09 5.11 -0.25
N ARG A 106 11.54 6.35 0.02
CA ARG A 106 10.82 7.33 0.87
C ARG A 106 9.37 7.65 0.45
N ARG A 107 9.01 7.43 -0.81
CA ARG A 107 7.66 7.68 -1.35
C ARG A 107 6.76 6.44 -1.30
N GLN A 108 7.24 5.29 -0.83
CA GLN A 108 6.47 4.06 -0.84
C GLN A 108 5.43 4.10 0.28
N LYS A 109 4.16 4.18 -0.11
CA LYS A 109 3.02 4.19 0.83
C LYS A 109 2.40 2.81 1.05
N TYR A 110 2.65 1.87 0.13
CA TYR A 110 2.00 0.56 0.14
C TYR A 110 3.04 -0.56 0.13
N CYS A 111 2.73 -1.67 0.79
CA CYS A 111 3.60 -2.84 0.83
C CYS A 111 3.77 -3.51 -0.54
N SER A 112 2.78 -3.35 -1.45
CA SER A 112 2.79 -3.95 -2.78
C SER A 112 2.03 -3.11 -3.81
N PRO A 113 2.30 -3.28 -5.12
CA PRO A 113 1.50 -2.68 -6.19
C PRO A 113 0.02 -3.08 -6.12
N LYS A 114 -0.28 -4.32 -5.71
CA LYS A 114 -1.65 -4.81 -5.51
C LYS A 114 -2.40 -3.98 -4.46
N CYS A 115 -1.77 -3.69 -3.32
CA CYS A 115 -2.37 -2.86 -2.28
C CYS A 115 -2.56 -1.40 -2.72
N SER A 116 -1.62 -0.87 -3.50
CA SER A 116 -1.76 0.47 -4.11
C SER A 116 -2.99 0.55 -5.03
N TRP A 117 -3.14 -0.42 -5.93
CA TRP A 117 -4.28 -0.48 -6.86
C TRP A 117 -5.60 -0.73 -6.13
N HIS A 118 -5.60 -1.63 -5.14
CA HIS A 118 -6.77 -1.91 -4.31
C HIS A 118 -7.23 -0.65 -3.57
N TYR A 119 -6.31 0.04 -2.89
CA TYR A 119 -6.61 1.28 -2.17
C TYR A 119 -7.13 2.36 -3.12
N TRP A 120 -6.48 2.54 -4.28
CA TRP A 120 -6.96 3.47 -5.32
C TRP A 120 -8.36 3.11 -5.80
N TYR A 121 -8.64 1.83 -6.04
CA TYR A 121 -9.95 1.37 -6.49
C TYR A 121 -11.05 1.66 -5.46
N ILE A 122 -10.81 1.34 -4.18
CA ILE A 122 -11.77 1.62 -3.10
C ILE A 122 -12.04 3.11 -3.00
N THR A 123 -10.98 3.91 -2.85
CA THR A 123 -11.10 5.38 -2.68
C THR A 123 -11.73 6.08 -3.88
N ASN A 124 -11.67 5.49 -5.07
CA ASN A 124 -12.21 6.07 -6.30
C ASN A 124 -13.44 5.34 -6.84
N LYS A 125 -13.99 4.38 -6.09
CA LYS A 125 -15.08 3.50 -6.55
C LYS A 125 -16.28 4.32 -7.01
N ASP A 126 -16.74 5.25 -6.19
CA ASP A 126 -17.94 6.04 -6.47
C ASP A 126 -17.74 6.98 -7.65
N ARG A 127 -16.56 7.62 -7.74
CA ARG A 127 -16.18 8.43 -8.89
C ARG A 127 -16.21 7.61 -10.19
N LYS A 128 -15.68 6.39 -10.18
CA LYS A 128 -15.71 5.50 -11.36
C LYS A 128 -17.13 5.06 -11.70
N LEU A 129 -17.97 4.74 -10.70
CA LEU A 129 -19.38 4.39 -10.91
C LEU A 129 -20.16 5.55 -11.52
N LYS A 130 -19.99 6.77 -10.99
CA LYS A 130 -20.57 8.00 -11.53
C LYS A 130 -20.12 8.25 -12.97
N ASN A 131 -18.82 8.16 -13.24
CA ASN A 131 -18.28 8.34 -14.59
C ASN A 131 -18.80 7.28 -15.57
N ASN A 132 -18.91 6.02 -15.14
CA ASN A 132 -19.48 4.95 -15.96
C ASN A 132 -20.97 5.19 -16.23
N LYS A 133 -21.76 5.58 -15.22
CA LYS A 133 -23.18 5.96 -15.39
C LYS A 133 -23.31 7.10 -16.39
N ASN A 134 -22.53 8.16 -16.25
CA ASN A 134 -22.53 9.31 -17.15
C ASN A 134 -22.09 8.92 -18.57
N TRP A 135 -21.05 8.08 -18.70
CA TRP A 135 -20.59 7.59 -20.00
C TRP A 135 -21.66 6.78 -20.70
N ARG A 136 -22.34 5.87 -19.98
CA ARG A 136 -23.46 5.08 -20.51
C ARG A 136 -24.63 5.94 -20.96
N ALA A 137 -24.97 6.96 -20.18
CA ALA A 137 -26.02 7.91 -20.52
C ALA A 137 -25.69 8.70 -21.81
N ARG A 138 -24.42 9.09 -21.98
CA ARG A 138 -23.95 9.80 -23.20
C ARG A 138 -23.77 8.90 -24.41
N ASN A 139 -23.69 7.57 -24.24
CA ASN A 139 -23.35 6.63 -25.33
C ASN A 139 -24.34 5.46 -25.42
N PRO A 140 -25.66 5.70 -25.57
CA PRO A 140 -26.65 4.63 -25.56
C PRO A 140 -26.44 3.59 -26.68
N ALA A 141 -26.07 4.02 -27.90
CA ALA A 141 -25.81 3.11 -29.02
C ALA A 141 -24.67 2.12 -28.74
N LYS A 142 -23.55 2.59 -28.16
CA LYS A 142 -22.42 1.73 -27.78
C LYS A 142 -22.80 0.77 -26.65
N VAL A 143 -23.63 1.20 -25.71
CA VAL A 143 -24.15 0.34 -24.64
C VAL A 143 -25.03 -0.76 -25.21
N TYR A 144 -25.92 -0.42 -26.14
CA TYR A 144 -26.75 -1.40 -26.86
C TYR A 144 -25.87 -2.41 -27.60
N GLU A 145 -24.89 -1.95 -28.38
CA GLU A 145 -23.99 -2.82 -29.13
C GLU A 145 -23.22 -3.80 -28.22
N TYR A 146 -22.65 -3.29 -27.11
CA TYR A 146 -21.98 -4.14 -26.11
C TYR A 146 -22.92 -5.20 -25.54
N ASN A 147 -24.14 -4.81 -25.16
CA ASN A 147 -25.14 -5.72 -24.60
C ASN A 147 -25.60 -6.74 -25.64
N HIS A 148 -25.78 -6.34 -26.90
CA HIS A 148 -26.13 -7.22 -28.00
C HIS A 148 -25.04 -8.27 -28.26
N ARG A 149 -23.76 -7.86 -28.34
CA ARG A 149 -22.62 -8.79 -28.44
C ARG A 149 -22.54 -9.75 -27.25
N ARG A 150 -22.85 -9.28 -26.04
CA ARG A 150 -22.92 -10.12 -24.83
C ARG A 150 -24.06 -11.14 -24.94
N TYR A 151 -25.25 -10.71 -25.37
CA TYR A 151 -26.40 -11.57 -25.58
C TYR A 151 -26.12 -12.66 -26.61
N LEU A 152 -25.57 -12.31 -27.77
CA LEU A 152 -25.21 -13.28 -28.81
C LEU A 152 -24.22 -14.34 -28.32
N ARG A 153 -23.20 -13.94 -27.53
CA ARG A 153 -22.28 -14.90 -26.89
C ARG A 153 -23.01 -15.87 -25.96
N LEU A 154 -23.87 -15.35 -25.09
CA LEU A 154 -24.65 -16.18 -24.17
C LEU A 154 -25.64 -17.10 -24.89
N LYS A 155 -26.28 -16.61 -25.96
CA LYS A 155 -27.17 -17.41 -26.81
C LYS A 155 -26.41 -18.55 -27.47
N LYS A 156 -25.22 -18.30 -28.03
CA LYS A 156 -24.35 -19.32 -28.61
C LYS A 156 -23.96 -20.38 -27.57
N THR A 157 -23.50 -19.96 -26.38
CA THR A 157 -23.15 -20.92 -25.32
C THR A 157 -24.35 -21.74 -24.87
N ARG A 158 -25.55 -21.14 -24.81
CA ARG A 158 -26.79 -21.83 -24.45
C ARG A 158 -27.23 -22.82 -25.53
N MET A 159 -27.10 -22.47 -26.80
CA MET A 159 -27.39 -23.38 -27.92
C MET A 159 -26.41 -24.56 -27.96
N VAL A 160 -25.14 -24.33 -27.62
CA VAL A 160 -24.15 -25.42 -27.46
C VAL A 160 -24.51 -26.32 -26.28
N SER A 161 -24.93 -25.75 -25.13
CA SER A 161 -25.32 -26.55 -23.97
C SER A 161 -26.68 -27.24 -24.13
N ASN A 162 -27.57 -26.68 -24.95
CA ASN A 162 -28.91 -27.22 -25.23
C ASN A 162 -28.95 -28.05 -26.52
N LYS A 163 -27.80 -28.33 -27.15
CA LYS A 163 -27.76 -29.24 -28.30
C LYS A 163 -28.29 -30.59 -27.82
N PRO A 164 -29.34 -31.15 -28.45
CA PRO A 164 -29.85 -32.47 -28.09
C PRO A 164 -28.69 -33.45 -28.06
N TRP A 165 -28.63 -34.29 -27.03
CA TRP A 165 -27.64 -35.34 -26.98
C TRP A 165 -27.84 -36.25 -28.21
N GLU A 166 -26.85 -36.33 -29.08
CA GLU A 166 -26.90 -37.17 -30.28
C GLU A 166 -26.56 -38.62 -29.87
N PRO A 167 -27.49 -39.59 -30.03
CA PRO A 167 -27.20 -40.99 -29.78
C PRO A 167 -26.07 -41.45 -30.69
N GLY A 168 -24.95 -41.88 -30.11
CA GLY A 168 -23.76 -42.33 -30.84
C GLY A 168 -22.56 -41.38 -30.78
N THR A 169 -22.70 -40.15 -30.28
CA THR A 169 -21.53 -39.43 -29.74
C THR A 169 -21.18 -40.10 -28.42
N GLY A 170 -20.21 -41.02 -28.46
CA GLY A 170 -19.79 -41.79 -27.30
C GLY A 170 -19.70 -40.88 -26.09
N LEU A 171 -20.56 -41.11 -25.10
CA LEU A 171 -20.40 -40.49 -23.79
C LEU A 171 -18.96 -40.78 -23.40
N ASN A 172 -18.11 -39.75 -23.43
CA ASN A 172 -16.80 -39.82 -22.81
C ASN A 172 -17.08 -39.89 -21.32
N LEU A 173 -17.49 -41.08 -20.86
CA LEU A 173 -17.58 -41.48 -19.48
C LEU A 173 -16.14 -41.44 -19.01
N ASN A 174 -15.66 -40.26 -18.63
CA ASN A 174 -14.41 -40.15 -17.92
C ASN A 174 -14.60 -41.00 -16.67
N ILE A 175 -13.95 -42.15 -16.63
CA ILE A 175 -13.95 -43.02 -15.47
C ILE A 175 -12.81 -42.52 -14.59
N VAL A 176 -13.15 -42.02 -13.41
CA VAL A 176 -12.19 -41.65 -12.38
C VAL A 176 -12.27 -42.65 -11.25
N GLU A 177 -11.12 -43.01 -10.72
CA GLU A 177 -11.01 -43.90 -9.57
C GLU A 177 -11.09 -43.08 -8.29
N ILE A 178 -12.08 -43.36 -7.46
CA ILE A 178 -12.29 -42.70 -6.16
C ILE A 178 -12.44 -43.82 -5.13
N ASN A 179 -11.57 -43.85 -4.13
CA ASN A 179 -11.55 -44.87 -3.08
C ASN A 179 -11.49 -46.32 -3.64
N GLY A 180 -10.70 -46.54 -4.69
CA GLY A 180 -10.56 -47.86 -5.33
C GLY A 180 -11.76 -48.32 -6.18
N GLN A 181 -12.76 -47.45 -6.40
CA GLN A 181 -13.89 -47.73 -7.27
C GLN A 181 -13.85 -46.85 -8.51
N LYS A 182 -13.96 -47.48 -9.69
CA LYS A 182 -14.13 -46.79 -10.98
C LYS A 182 -15.54 -46.19 -11.05
N ARG A 183 -15.63 -44.86 -11.05
CA ARG A 183 -16.90 -44.13 -11.17
C ARG A 183 -16.90 -43.23 -12.40
N VAL A 184 -18.05 -43.10 -13.04
CA VAL A 184 -18.26 -42.14 -14.14
C VAL A 184 -18.30 -40.71 -13.57
N VAL A 185 -17.51 -39.78 -14.12
CA VAL A 185 -17.43 -38.37 -13.68
C VAL A 185 -18.80 -37.69 -13.62
N GLU A 186 -19.68 -37.93 -14.61
CA GLU A 186 -21.04 -37.39 -14.64
C GLU A 186 -21.87 -37.87 -13.43
N ALA A 187 -21.75 -39.14 -13.04
CA ALA A 187 -22.39 -39.70 -11.85
C ALA A 187 -21.86 -39.04 -10.57
N VAL A 188 -20.53 -38.87 -10.46
CA VAL A 188 -19.90 -38.19 -9.31
C VAL A 188 -20.33 -36.72 -9.22
N ARG A 189 -20.46 -36.01 -10.35
CA ARG A 189 -20.97 -34.62 -10.39
C ARG A 189 -22.43 -34.55 -9.95
N LEU A 190 -23.26 -35.50 -10.38
CA LEU A 190 -24.66 -35.59 -9.98
C LEU A 190 -24.79 -35.89 -8.48
N GLU A 191 -24.05 -36.86 -7.96
CA GLU A 191 -23.98 -37.19 -6.52
C GLU A 191 -23.59 -35.95 -5.70
N ARG A 192 -22.52 -35.23 -6.08
CA ARG A 192 -22.12 -33.98 -5.40
C ARG A 192 -23.18 -32.89 -5.47
N ARG A 193 -23.92 -32.79 -6.57
CA ARG A 193 -25.01 -31.82 -6.73
C ARG A 193 -26.20 -32.19 -5.83
N ILE A 194 -26.55 -33.47 -5.73
CA ILE A 194 -27.54 -34.02 -4.79
C ILE A 194 -27.10 -33.80 -3.35
N GLN A 195 -25.84 -34.08 -3.00
CA GLN A 195 -25.29 -33.87 -1.66
C GLN A 195 -25.36 -32.39 -1.26
N ARG A 196 -24.99 -31.49 -2.19
CA ARG A 196 -25.05 -30.04 -1.98
C ARG A 196 -26.49 -29.53 -1.83
N TRP A 197 -27.44 -30.13 -2.54
CA TRP A 197 -28.88 -29.88 -2.37
C TRP A 197 -29.39 -30.38 -1.02
N LYS A 198 -29.00 -31.59 -0.59
CA LYS A 198 -29.35 -32.16 0.72
C LYS A 198 -28.71 -31.38 1.89
N SER A 199 -27.52 -30.83 1.70
CA SER A 199 -26.83 -29.99 2.70
C SER A 199 -27.28 -28.53 2.67
N TYR A 200 -28.08 -28.12 1.70
CA TYR A 200 -28.61 -26.76 1.67
C TYR A 200 -29.70 -26.68 2.75
N PRO A 201 -29.53 -25.84 3.79
CA PRO A 201 -30.58 -25.66 4.77
C PRO A 201 -31.79 -25.10 4.03
N PHE A 202 -32.86 -25.89 3.94
CA PHE A 202 -34.17 -25.50 3.42
C PHE A 202 -34.81 -24.50 4.40
N ARG A 203 -34.14 -23.37 4.66
CA ARG A 203 -34.59 -22.33 5.59
C ARG A 203 -35.02 -21.10 4.80
N ARG A 204 -36.31 -20.80 5.00
CA ARG A 204 -37.05 -19.55 4.73
C ARG A 204 -37.50 -19.30 3.29
N HIS A 205 -38.60 -19.98 2.94
CA HIS A 205 -39.60 -19.36 2.06
C HIS A 205 -41.01 -19.26 2.70
N LYS A 206 -41.19 -19.72 3.95
CA LYS A 206 -42.50 -19.68 4.64
C LYS A 206 -42.79 -18.43 5.48
N GLU A 207 -41.85 -17.50 5.66
CA GLU A 207 -42.06 -16.30 6.51
C GLU A 207 -42.48 -15.03 5.74
N ARG A 208 -42.95 -15.15 4.49
CA ARG A 208 -43.36 -13.98 3.66
C ARG A 208 -44.81 -13.97 3.20
N VAL A 209 -45.68 -14.81 3.77
CA VAL A 209 -47.10 -14.87 3.38
C VAL A 209 -48.05 -14.27 4.43
N ASN A 210 -47.56 -13.86 5.60
CA ASN A 210 -48.38 -13.18 6.62
C ASN A 210 -47.75 -11.85 7.05
N LEU A 211 -47.82 -10.83 6.18
CA LEU A 211 -47.73 -9.40 6.52
C LEU A 211 -48.56 -8.61 5.51
#